data_AF-A0A1Z4LT87-F1
#
_entry.id   AF-A0A1Z4LT87-F1
#
_cell.length_a   1.000
_cell.length_b   1.000
_cell.length_c   1.000
_cell.angle_alpha   90.00
_cell.angle_beta   90.00
_cell.angle_gamma   90.00
#
_symmetry.space_group_name_H-M   'P 1'
#
loop_
_entity.id
_entity.type
_entity.pdbx_description
1 polymer ?
#
loop_
_entity_poly.entity_id
_entity_poly.type
_entity_poly.pdbx_seq_one_letter_code
_entity_poly.pdbx_strand_id
1 'polypeptide(L)'
;MTDSYSLKFEDSQAAYALKNRHFTSLESYEARLSLFNLSILADYDQLVCLPELYNIDKHWYQIETAKKVIKQFGGRAMLSDEVGLGKTIEAGMICKEYLSRNQIKSLLILTPATERFSMATRTASKV
;
A
#
# COMPACT_ATOMS: atom_id res chain seq x y z
N MET A 1 -10.94 -30.59 -1.68
CA MET A 1 -11.55 -29.71 -2.69
C MET A 1 -10.50 -28.68 -3.07
N THR A 2 -9.92 -28.83 -4.26
CA THR A 2 -8.86 -27.96 -4.78
C THR A 2 -9.52 -26.84 -5.57
N ASP A 3 -9.53 -25.62 -5.02
CA ASP A 3 -9.96 -24.43 -5.75
C ASP A 3 -8.92 -24.11 -6.84
N SER A 4 -9.25 -24.48 -8.07
CA SER A 4 -8.51 -24.14 -9.27
C SER A 4 -8.74 -22.66 -9.60
N TYR A 5 -7.82 -21.80 -9.18
CA TYR A 5 -7.76 -20.41 -9.62
C TYR A 5 -7.49 -20.37 -11.14
N SER A 6 -8.53 -20.13 -11.94
CA SER A 6 -8.36 -19.90 -13.38
C SER A 6 -7.84 -18.48 -13.59
N LEU A 7 -6.57 -18.33 -13.94
CA LEU A 7 -5.96 -17.06 -14.30
C LEU A 7 -6.48 -16.67 -15.69
N LYS A 8 -7.53 -15.84 -15.72
CA LYS A 8 -8.06 -15.27 -16.97
C LYS A 8 -7.27 -14.01 -17.27
N PHE A 9 -6.47 -14.04 -18.33
CA PHE A 9 -5.88 -12.83 -18.88
C PHE A 9 -6.96 -12.07 -19.64
N GLU A 10 -7.28 -10.87 -19.19
CA GLU A 10 -8.08 -9.94 -19.99
C GLU A 10 -7.27 -9.48 -21.20
N ASP A 11 -7.95 -9.28 -22.33
CA ASP A 11 -7.34 -8.77 -23.56
C ASP A 11 -6.85 -7.33 -23.33
N SER A 12 -5.60 -7.19 -22.89
CA SER A 12 -4.97 -5.89 -22.72
C SER A 12 -4.72 -5.24 -24.08
N GLN A 13 -4.73 -3.90 -24.12
CA GLN A 13 -4.28 -3.15 -25.30
C GLN A 13 -2.87 -3.56 -25.76
N ALA A 14 -2.01 -3.98 -24.82
CA ALA A 14 -0.68 -4.49 -25.14
C ALA A 14 -0.74 -5.83 -25.90
N ALA A 15 -1.64 -6.75 -25.51
CA ALA A 15 -1.85 -8.01 -26.21
C ALA A 15 -2.40 -7.78 -27.63
N TYR A 16 -3.35 -6.86 -27.79
CA TYR A 16 -3.87 -6.45 -29.09
C TYR A 16 -2.77 -5.83 -29.98
N ALA A 17 -1.95 -4.93 -29.42
CA ALA A 17 -0.85 -4.30 -30.16
C ALA A 17 0.21 -5.33 -30.60
N LEU A 18 0.57 -6.28 -29.72
CA LEU A 18 1.50 -7.35 -30.05
C LEU A 18 0.97 -8.25 -31.17
N LYS A 19 -0.30 -8.65 -31.09
CA LYS A 19 -0.96 -9.50 -32.11
C LYS A 19 -1.01 -8.81 -33.47
N ASN A 20 -1.22 -7.50 -33.49
CA ASN A 20 -1.28 -6.69 -34.70
C ASN A 20 0.08 -6.12 -35.13
N ARG A 21 1.18 -6.51 -34.46
CA ARG A 21 2.54 -6.00 -34.74
C ARG A 21 2.64 -4.48 -34.69
N HIS A 22 1.82 -3.84 -33.86
CA HIS A 22 1.91 -2.42 -33.54
C HIS A 22 3.03 -2.22 -32.52
N PHE A 23 4.22 -1.89 -33.01
CA PHE A 23 5.36 -1.55 -32.19
C PHE A 23 5.50 -0.02 -32.08
N THR A 24 5.77 0.47 -30.87
CA THR A 24 6.17 1.86 -30.64
C THR A 24 7.69 1.97 -30.62
N SER A 25 8.23 3.17 -30.84
CA SER A 25 9.67 3.42 -30.69
C SER A 25 10.14 3.11 -29.26
N LEU A 26 11.41 2.73 -29.12
CA LEU A 26 12.05 2.50 -27.81
C LEU A 26 11.94 3.75 -26.92
N GLU A 27 12.17 4.93 -27.51
CA GLU A 27 12.06 6.22 -26.83
C GLU A 27 10.66 6.45 -26.22
N SER A 28 9.60 6.07 -26.94
CA SER A 28 8.22 6.17 -26.42
C SER A 28 7.98 5.21 -25.23
N TYR A 29 8.61 4.04 -25.24
CA TYR A 29 8.53 3.10 -24.13
C TYR A 29 9.29 3.61 -22.91
N GLU A 30 10.51 4.10 -23.10
CA GLU A 30 11.34 4.69 -22.03
C GLU A 30 10.65 5.91 -21.39
N ALA A 31 10.02 6.76 -22.19
CA ALA A 31 9.23 7.89 -21.69
C ALA A 31 8.05 7.45 -20.83
N ARG A 32 7.29 6.42 -21.26
CA ARG A 32 6.18 5.86 -20.48
C ARG A 32 6.66 5.19 -19.19
N LEU A 33 7.77 4.45 -19.24
CA LEU A 33 8.36 3.81 -18.06
C LEU A 33 8.82 4.86 -17.04
N SER A 34 9.45 5.93 -17.51
CA SER A 34 9.87 7.06 -16.68
C SER A 34 8.68 7.75 -16.03
N LEU A 35 7.61 7.99 -16.78
CA LEU A 35 6.36 8.55 -16.25
C LEU A 35 5.73 7.63 -15.20
N PHE A 36 5.71 6.32 -15.45
CA PHE A 36 5.18 5.33 -14.50
C PHE A 36 5.99 5.33 -13.19
N ASN A 37 7.33 5.33 -13.28
CA ASN A 37 8.20 5.43 -12.11
C ASN A 37 8.01 6.74 -11.35
N LEU A 38 7.85 7.86 -12.06
CA LEU A 38 7.57 9.15 -11.44
C LEU A 38 6.19 9.17 -10.76
N SER A 39 5.17 8.58 -11.40
CA SER A 39 3.83 8.42 -10.83
C SER A 39 3.87 7.62 -9.55
N ILE A 40 4.65 6.54 -9.49
CA ILE A 40 4.85 5.77 -8.26
C ILE A 40 5.46 6.66 -7.18
N LEU A 41 6.44 7.51 -7.50
CA LEU A 41 7.10 8.37 -6.51
C LEU A 41 6.24 9.55 -6.05
N ALA A 42 5.47 10.15 -6.95
CA ALA A 42 4.66 11.35 -6.70
C ALA A 42 3.41 11.04 -5.85
N ASP A 43 2.89 9.82 -5.94
CA ASP A 43 1.66 9.44 -5.26
C ASP A 43 1.79 9.47 -3.72
N TYR A 44 3.01 9.37 -3.16
CA TYR A 44 3.23 9.16 -1.70
C TYR A 44 3.71 10.39 -0.89
N ASP A 45 3.67 11.61 -1.43
CA ASP A 45 4.09 12.80 -0.66
C ASP A 45 3.07 13.19 0.41
N GLN A 46 1.79 12.83 0.22
CA GLN A 46 0.74 12.93 1.22
C GLN A 46 0.09 11.57 1.46
N LEU A 47 -0.15 11.25 2.73
CA LEU A 47 -0.91 10.07 3.12
C LEU A 47 -2.40 10.35 2.89
N VAL A 48 -3.00 9.63 1.93
CA VAL A 48 -4.40 9.75 1.53
C VAL A 48 -5.33 9.35 2.68
N CYS A 49 -4.90 8.42 3.54
CA CYS A 49 -5.72 7.94 4.64
C CYS A 49 -5.92 8.95 5.79
N LEU A 50 -5.13 10.04 5.86
CA LEU A 50 -5.13 10.91 7.05
C LEU A 50 -6.50 11.50 7.41
N PRO A 51 -7.32 12.00 6.46
CA PRO A 51 -8.64 12.53 6.76
C PRO A 51 -9.62 11.47 7.31
N GLU A 52 -9.42 10.19 6.98
CA GLU A 52 -10.31 9.09 7.36
C GLU A 52 -10.10 8.60 8.81
N LEU A 53 -9.03 9.08 9.47
CA LEU A 53 -8.66 8.62 10.80
C LEU A 53 -9.34 9.47 11.90
N TYR A 54 -10.62 9.24 12.21
CA TYR A 54 -11.40 10.16 13.06
C TYR A 54 -11.20 10.09 14.60
N ASN A 55 -10.58 9.04 15.18
CA ASN A 55 -10.28 9.01 16.64
C ASN A 55 -8.86 8.54 16.94
N ILE A 56 -7.90 9.11 16.24
CA ILE A 56 -6.48 8.89 16.52
C ILE A 56 -5.81 10.24 16.50
N ASP A 57 -5.17 10.59 17.62
CA ASP A 57 -4.26 11.73 17.70
C ASP A 57 -3.05 11.44 16.81
N LYS A 58 -2.90 12.21 15.74
CA LYS A 58 -1.85 12.00 14.75
C LYS A 58 -0.67 12.83 15.17
N HIS A 59 0.35 12.18 15.69
CA HIS A 59 1.60 12.86 15.94
C HIS A 59 2.42 12.94 14.64
N TRP A 60 3.13 14.05 14.46
CA TRP A 60 3.95 14.28 13.28
C TRP A 60 4.94 13.12 13.04
N TYR A 61 5.54 12.57 14.10
CA TYR A 61 6.51 11.48 13.99
C TYR A 61 5.87 10.20 13.43
N GLN A 62 4.61 9.91 13.77
CA GLN A 62 3.89 8.74 13.25
C GLN A 62 3.61 8.86 11.76
N ILE A 63 3.25 10.08 11.32
CA ILE A 63 3.01 10.40 9.91
C ILE A 63 4.31 10.26 9.12
N GLU A 64 5.42 10.79 9.65
CA GLU A 64 6.73 10.69 9.00
C GLU A 64 7.25 9.24 8.97
N THR A 65 7.05 8.46 10.02
CA THR A 65 7.33 7.02 10.03
C THR A 65 6.54 6.32 8.92
N ALA A 66 5.22 6.52 8.85
CA ALA A 66 4.39 5.89 7.83
C ALA A 66 4.81 6.28 6.39
N LYS A 67 5.05 7.57 6.14
CA LYS A 67 5.58 8.05 4.85
C LYS A 67 6.90 7.37 4.50
N LYS A 68 7.83 7.27 5.45
CA LYS A 68 9.14 6.66 5.24
C LYS A 68 9.01 5.17 4.89
N VAL A 69 8.15 4.43 5.60
CA VAL A 69 7.88 3.01 5.33
C VAL A 69 7.33 2.80 3.92
N ILE A 70 6.35 3.62 3.53
CA ILE A 70 5.69 3.47 2.24
C ILE A 70 6.63 3.90 1.09
N LYS A 71 7.29 5.06 1.21
CA LYS A 71 8.11 5.67 0.15
C LYS A 71 9.49 5.05 0.01
N GLN A 72 10.21 4.84 1.12
CA GLN A 72 11.62 4.41 1.07
C GLN A 72 11.76 2.90 1.19
N PHE A 73 10.90 2.25 1.98
CA PHE A 73 11.02 0.82 2.26
C PHE A 73 10.04 -0.04 1.45
N GLY A 74 9.23 0.57 0.58
CA GLY A 74 8.25 -0.14 -0.25
C GLY A 74 7.26 -0.95 0.58
N GLY A 75 6.89 -0.46 1.76
CA GLY A 75 5.97 -1.13 2.69
C GLY A 75 6.60 -2.18 3.61
N ARG A 76 7.92 -2.40 3.54
CA ARG A 76 8.62 -3.42 4.34
C ARG A 76 9.41 -2.77 5.46
N ALA A 77 8.87 -2.72 6.67
CA ALA A 77 9.57 -2.11 7.79
C ALA A 77 9.45 -2.92 9.08
N MET A 78 10.47 -2.77 9.92
CA MET A 78 10.44 -3.16 11.33
C MET A 78 10.30 -1.88 12.16
N LEU A 79 9.16 -1.73 12.82
CA LEU A 79 8.90 -0.60 13.71
C LEU A 79 9.45 -0.97 15.10
N SER A 80 10.51 -0.30 15.53
CA SER A 80 11.28 -0.67 16.73
C SER A 80 11.51 0.48 17.70
N ASP A 81 10.63 1.48 17.70
CA ASP A 81 10.73 2.65 18.59
C ASP A 81 10.56 2.27 20.07
N GLU A 82 10.48 3.24 20.97
CA GLU A 82 10.21 2.99 22.39
C GLU A 82 8.82 2.39 22.65
N VAL A 83 8.67 1.57 23.69
CA VAL A 83 7.38 0.98 24.07
C VAL A 83 6.40 2.12 24.41
N GLY A 84 5.18 2.07 23.88
CA GLY A 84 4.16 3.09 24.11
C GLY A 84 4.12 4.25 23.10
N LEU A 85 5.11 4.36 22.20
CA LEU A 85 5.16 5.44 21.19
C LEU A 85 4.10 5.32 20.06
N GLY A 86 3.32 4.24 20.07
CA GLY A 86 2.22 4.07 19.12
C GLY A 86 2.57 3.29 17.85
N LYS A 87 3.50 2.34 17.89
CA LYS A 87 3.80 1.42 16.77
C LYS A 87 2.56 0.77 16.14
N THR A 88 1.56 0.44 16.96
CA THR A 88 0.26 -0.08 16.48
C THR A 88 -0.49 0.94 15.62
N ILE A 89 -0.42 2.22 15.99
CA ILE A 89 -1.03 3.32 15.22
C ILE A 89 -0.27 3.52 13.91
N GLU A 90 1.05 3.52 13.94
CA GLU A 90 1.89 3.62 12.74
C GLU A 90 1.63 2.46 11.77
N ALA A 91 1.62 1.22 12.27
CA ALA A 91 1.27 0.04 11.47
C ALA A 91 -0.15 0.13 10.90
N GLY A 92 -1.11 0.59 11.70
CA GLY A 92 -2.49 0.83 11.25
C GLY A 92 -2.58 1.90 10.16
N MET A 93 -1.83 3.00 10.28
CA MET A 93 -1.75 4.08 9.29
C MET A 93 -1.16 3.59 7.98
N ILE A 94 -0.08 2.80 8.04
CA ILE A 94 0.52 2.16 6.86
C ILE A 94 -0.50 1.23 6.18
N CYS A 95 -1.18 0.37 6.96
CA CYS A 95 -2.19 -0.54 6.40
C CYS A 95 -3.35 0.22 5.76
N LYS A 96 -3.87 1.26 6.43
CA LYS A 96 -4.99 2.07 5.93
C LYS A 96 -4.60 2.82 4.66
N GLU A 97 -3.37 3.31 4.55
CA GLU A 97 -2.89 3.94 3.32
C GLU A 97 -2.94 2.96 2.13
N TYR A 98 -2.43 1.74 2.32
CA TYR A 98 -2.46 0.70 1.29
C TYR A 98 -3.89 0.29 0.90
N LEU A 99 -4.82 0.28 1.86
CA LEU A 99 -6.24 0.05 1.61
C LEU A 99 -6.87 1.21 0.82
N SER A 100 -6.60 2.46 1.23
CA SER A 100 -7.16 3.66 0.60
C SER A 100 -6.71 3.82 -0.85
N ARG A 101 -5.51 3.31 -1.17
CA ARG A 101 -4.96 3.26 -2.54
C ARG A 101 -5.39 2.04 -3.35
N ASN A 102 -6.22 1.15 -2.80
CA ASN A 102 -6.59 -0.14 -3.41
C ASN A 102 -5.39 -1.03 -3.79
N GLN A 103 -4.28 -0.93 -3.04
CA GLN A 103 -3.04 -1.65 -3.34
C GLN A 103 -2.92 -3.02 -2.66
N ILE A 104 -3.82 -3.32 -1.70
CA ILE A 104 -3.88 -4.62 -1.03
C ILE A 104 -5.26 -5.26 -1.17
N LYS A 105 -5.30 -6.55 -1.48
CA LYS A 105 -6.53 -7.37 -1.56
C LYS A 105 -6.82 -8.17 -0.29
N SER A 106 -5.78 -8.45 0.48
CA SER A 106 -5.83 -9.24 1.70
C SER A 106 -4.75 -8.76 2.68
N LEU A 107 -5.10 -8.69 3.96
CA LEU A 107 -4.20 -8.26 5.03
C LEU A 107 -4.09 -9.38 6.08
N LEU A 108 -2.86 -9.79 6.39
CA LEU A 108 -2.57 -10.75 7.47
C LEU A 108 -1.94 -10.01 8.65
N ILE A 109 -2.59 -10.10 9.81
CA ILE A 109 -2.09 -9.54 11.07
C ILE A 109 -1.79 -10.70 12.01
N LEU A 110 -0.52 -10.88 12.34
CA LEU A 110 -0.07 -11.87 13.32
C LEU A 110 0.20 -11.14 14.64
N THR A 111 -0.58 -11.46 15.66
CA THR A 111 -0.43 -10.86 17.00
C THR A 111 -0.65 -11.93 18.07
N PRO A 112 0.05 -11.88 19.22
CA PRO A 112 -0.23 -12.73 20.38
C PRO A 112 -1.70 -12.60 20.81
N ALA A 113 -2.27 -13.67 21.38
CA ALA A 113 -3.69 -13.68 21.76
C ALA A 113 -4.09 -12.51 22.69
N THR A 114 -3.16 -12.07 23.53
CA THR A 114 -3.33 -10.99 24.51
C THR A 114 -3.47 -9.60 23.88
N GLU A 115 -2.91 -9.37 22.69
CA GLU A 115 -2.85 -8.06 22.01
C GLU A 115 -3.87 -7.94 20.86
N ARG A 116 -4.72 -8.96 20.66
CA ARG A 116 -5.70 -9.02 19.56
C ARG A 116 -6.66 -7.84 19.56
N PHE A 117 -7.13 -7.40 20.72
CA PHE A 117 -8.11 -6.32 20.83
C PHE A 117 -7.55 -4.96 20.42
N SER A 118 -6.28 -4.67 20.77
CA SER A 118 -5.62 -3.40 20.41
C SER A 118 -5.48 -3.24 18.89
N MET A 119 -5.12 -4.33 18.21
CA MET A 119 -4.93 -4.32 16.76
C MET A 119 -6.25 -4.43 16.00
N ALA A 120 -7.16 -5.32 16.43
CA ALA A 120 -8.45 -5.56 15.76
C ALA A 120 -9.40 -4.36 15.88
N THR A 121 -9.51 -3.71 17.05
CA THR A 121 -10.39 -2.54 17.21
C THR A 121 -9.88 -1.33 16.41
N ARG A 122 -8.55 -1.21 16.25
CA ARG A 122 -7.93 -0.11 15.49
C ARG A 122 -7.87 -0.34 13.98
N THR A 123 -7.88 -1.59 13.53
CA THR A 123 -8.00 -1.91 12.09
C THR A 123 -9.45 -2.09 11.66
N ALA A 124 -10.31 -2.76 12.42
CA ALA A 124 -11.67 -3.13 12.01
C ALA A 124 -12.75 -2.09 12.30
N SER A 125 -12.56 -1.16 13.27
CA SER A 125 -13.60 -0.17 13.58
C SER A 125 -13.70 0.96 12.55
N LYS A 126 -12.75 1.08 11.62
CA LYS A 126 -12.55 2.25 10.73
C LYS A 126 -11.89 1.88 9.38
N VAL A 127 -12.16 0.67 8.89
CA VAL A 127 -11.99 0.31 7.47
C VAL A 127 -13.04 1.05 6.66
#